data_AF-A6G1F4-F1
#
_entry.id   AF-A6G1F4-F1
#
_cell.length_a   1.000
_cell.length_b   1.000
_cell.length_c   1.000
_cell.angle_alpha   90.00
_cell.angle_beta   90.00
_cell.angle_gamma   90.00
#
_symmetry.space_group_name_H-M   'P 1'
#
loop_
_entity.id
_entity.type
_entity.pdbx_description
1 polymer ?
#
loop_
_entity_poly.entity_id
_entity_poly.type
_entity_poly.pdbx_seq_one_letter_code
_entity_poly.pdbx_strand_id
1 'polypeptide(L)'
;MLPTCLSLALAPLLGLGCSTGGASDGDDDFGGFTTVDDDVGEDTAEDGTAEGETTGGGTCGDGVVEGAEECDMGPDNGEDAQCTPDCTIAECGDGYVYSAYEECDDGNADDTDACVGECKLAVCGDGFVQAGVEECDDGNEDDTDGCNSMCLPGTCGDGVVQDGEQCDDGNRDQSDECPACQLAFCGDGYVQDGVEECDDGNDVNEDGCLALCTLNVCGDGYVDPEAETCDDGNLDDTDACPSSCEAASCGDGFVYAGMEECDDGNEVDDDACDNECAFNILSCQGVGENLGQSPNNDMVVCDDPNDQTCEQDMAQLCPAGWGLCSRPQYVARNDGWTYSLTAKIVVGDAYCRGGGGAGHFTIGTYEDPPDLGTDISMNCHYGSSRPSCQASYGCNEQNVEALCCAPTPTCGNGMVDSPEEQCDDGNADDADDCLSNCSWRVPSQQGAGGSGC
;
A
#
# COMPACT_ATOMS: atom_id res chain seq x y z
N MET A 1 -35.41 0.68 24.87
CA MET A 1 -34.59 1.17 23.74
C MET A 1 -34.63 0.06 22.69
N LEU A 2 -35.43 0.22 21.63
CA LEU A 2 -35.30 -0.56 20.37
C LEU A 2 -34.06 -0.03 19.61
N PRO A 3 -33.60 -0.62 18.47
CA PRO A 3 -33.70 -2.00 17.93
C PRO A 3 -32.32 -2.56 17.49
N THR A 4 -31.99 -3.86 17.52
CA THR A 4 -32.24 -4.99 16.57
C THR A 4 -31.70 -4.88 15.14
N CYS A 5 -31.02 -5.97 14.75
CA CYS A 5 -30.31 -6.25 13.51
C CYS A 5 -31.05 -5.98 12.20
N LEU A 6 -30.22 -5.62 11.22
CA LEU A 6 -30.45 -5.41 9.81
C LEU A 6 -30.89 -6.70 9.10
N SER A 7 -32.08 -6.70 8.49
CA SER A 7 -32.44 -7.61 7.40
C SER A 7 -33.53 -6.99 6.51
N LEU A 8 -33.18 -6.48 5.34
CA LEU A 8 -34.11 -6.17 4.24
C LEU A 8 -33.38 -6.61 2.95
N ALA A 9 -33.71 -7.74 2.33
CA ALA A 9 -34.84 -7.96 1.42
C ALA A 9 -34.71 -7.14 0.12
N LEU A 10 -34.24 -7.80 -0.93
CA LEU A 10 -34.05 -7.26 -2.28
C LEU A 10 -35.22 -7.71 -3.21
N ALA A 11 -35.63 -6.78 -4.09
CA ALA A 11 -36.49 -6.90 -5.30
C ALA A 11 -38.03 -6.74 -5.12
N PRO A 12 -38.81 -6.40 -6.20
CA PRO A 12 -38.52 -5.62 -7.43
C PRO A 12 -39.65 -4.60 -7.79
N LEU A 13 -39.44 -3.72 -8.79
CA LEU A 13 -40.54 -3.14 -9.59
C LEU A 13 -40.13 -2.85 -11.05
N LEU A 14 -40.67 -3.66 -11.98
CA LEU A 14 -41.02 -3.27 -13.36
C LEU A 14 -42.24 -2.31 -13.29
N GLY A 15 -42.57 -1.42 -14.22
CA GLY A 15 -42.14 -1.12 -15.59
C GLY A 15 -43.16 -0.13 -16.22
N LEU A 16 -43.19 -0.08 -17.56
CA LEU A 16 -43.94 0.80 -18.51
C LEU A 16 -43.10 2.00 -18.98
N GLY A 17 -42.62 2.13 -20.23
CA GLY A 17 -42.88 1.43 -21.49
C GLY A 17 -43.52 2.37 -22.51
N CYS A 18 -42.86 2.63 -23.64
CA CYS A 18 -43.47 2.54 -24.98
C CYS A 18 -42.40 2.76 -26.07
N SER A 19 -42.38 1.86 -27.05
CA SER A 19 -41.67 1.97 -28.32
C SER A 19 -42.69 1.72 -29.43
N THR A 20 -42.72 2.60 -30.43
CA THR A 20 -43.20 2.43 -31.83
C THR A 20 -42.70 3.67 -32.57
N GLY A 21 -41.99 3.67 -33.71
CA GLY A 21 -42.05 2.77 -34.85
C GLY A 21 -42.88 3.42 -35.97
N GLY A 22 -42.24 3.82 -37.08
CA GLY A 22 -42.88 3.89 -38.41
C GLY A 22 -43.04 5.27 -39.06
N ALA A 23 -42.48 5.37 -40.27
CA ALA A 23 -42.52 6.48 -41.24
C ALA A 23 -43.92 6.84 -41.79
N SER A 24 -44.07 8.09 -42.29
CA SER A 24 -44.52 8.39 -43.67
C SER A 24 -44.70 9.90 -43.91
N ASP A 25 -44.08 10.37 -45.00
CA ASP A 25 -44.49 11.34 -46.03
C ASP A 25 -45.54 12.45 -45.76
N GLY A 26 -45.24 13.65 -46.25
CA GLY A 26 -46.23 14.69 -46.52
C GLY A 26 -45.61 16.06 -46.76
N ASP A 27 -45.38 16.38 -48.04
CA ASP A 27 -44.93 17.66 -48.58
C ASP A 27 -45.84 18.84 -48.19
N ASP A 28 -45.26 20.04 -48.03
CA ASP A 28 -45.84 21.27 -48.57
C ASP A 28 -44.74 22.31 -48.84
N ASP A 29 -44.62 22.58 -50.13
CA ASP A 29 -43.91 23.63 -50.85
C ASP A 29 -44.40 25.04 -50.45
N PHE A 30 -43.50 26.04 -50.36
CA PHE A 30 -43.61 27.30 -51.10
C PHE A 30 -42.40 28.25 -50.89
N GLY A 31 -41.72 28.52 -52.01
CA GLY A 31 -40.97 29.73 -52.44
C GLY A 31 -40.17 30.55 -51.41
N GLY A 32 -38.86 30.73 -51.57
CA GLY A 32 -38.13 31.31 -52.71
C GLY A 32 -37.21 32.40 -52.13
N PHE A 33 -36.11 32.87 -52.68
CA PHE A 33 -35.41 32.73 -53.95
C PHE A 33 -34.02 33.37 -53.70
N THR A 34 -32.95 32.71 -54.16
CA THR A 34 -31.53 33.11 -54.14
C THR A 34 -31.29 34.45 -54.86
N THR A 35 -30.34 35.32 -54.50
CA THR A 35 -28.89 35.35 -54.86
C THR A 35 -28.28 36.57 -54.13
N VAL A 36 -27.18 36.55 -53.35
CA VAL A 36 -25.73 36.36 -53.64
C VAL A 36 -25.17 37.20 -54.79
N ASP A 37 -24.45 38.24 -54.37
CA ASP A 37 -23.30 38.99 -54.93
C ASP A 37 -23.25 39.42 -56.41
N ASP A 38 -23.15 40.75 -56.59
CA ASP A 38 -22.35 41.40 -57.64
C ASP A 38 -22.04 42.85 -57.22
N ASP A 39 -20.83 43.09 -56.70
CA ASP A 39 -20.20 44.41 -56.64
C ASP A 39 -19.37 44.61 -57.90
N VAL A 40 -19.62 45.68 -58.66
CA VAL A 40 -18.65 46.69 -59.15
C VAL A 40 -19.44 47.75 -59.92
N GLY A 41 -19.53 48.95 -59.36
CA GLY A 41 -20.10 50.13 -59.99
C GLY A 41 -19.34 51.38 -59.55
N GLU A 42 -18.35 51.74 -60.35
CA GLU A 42 -17.59 52.99 -60.30
C GLU A 42 -18.52 54.15 -60.70
N ASP A 43 -18.64 55.19 -59.88
CA ASP A 43 -19.08 56.50 -60.36
C ASP A 43 -18.44 57.66 -59.58
N THR A 44 -17.87 58.54 -60.38
CA THR A 44 -17.12 59.76 -60.07
C THR A 44 -18.03 60.85 -59.50
N ALA A 45 -17.67 61.42 -58.35
CA ALA A 45 -18.26 62.69 -57.89
C ALA A 45 -17.51 63.87 -58.53
N GLU A 46 -18.21 64.60 -59.39
CA GLU A 46 -17.81 65.91 -59.91
C GLU A 46 -17.83 66.98 -58.81
N ASP A 47 -16.78 67.80 -58.82
CA ASP A 47 -16.64 69.08 -58.14
C ASP A 47 -17.74 70.06 -58.58
N GLY A 48 -18.48 70.58 -57.60
CA GLY A 48 -19.53 71.57 -57.77
C GLY A 48 -19.47 72.61 -56.67
N THR A 49 -18.54 73.55 -56.82
CA THR A 49 -18.49 74.80 -56.05
C THR A 49 -19.71 75.68 -56.35
N ALA A 50 -20.44 76.09 -55.31
CA ALA A 50 -21.41 77.19 -55.38
C ALA A 50 -21.21 78.11 -54.16
N GLU A 51 -20.88 79.36 -54.49
CA GLU A 51 -20.60 80.48 -53.60
C GLU A 51 -21.86 81.03 -52.93
N GLY A 52 -21.79 81.24 -51.61
CA GLY A 52 -22.26 82.45 -50.94
C GLY A 52 -23.76 82.76 -50.93
N GLU A 53 -24.43 82.33 -49.86
CA GLU A 53 -25.60 83.05 -49.32
C GLU A 53 -25.29 83.49 -47.89
N THR A 54 -24.97 84.78 -47.71
CA THR A 54 -24.84 85.42 -46.40
C THR A 54 -26.24 85.58 -45.80
N THR A 55 -26.74 84.52 -45.18
CA THR A 55 -27.73 84.63 -44.12
C THR A 55 -26.95 84.62 -42.81
N GLY A 56 -27.25 85.54 -41.89
CA GLY A 56 -26.45 85.78 -40.70
C GLY A 56 -26.22 84.49 -39.94
N GLY A 57 -24.98 84.00 -39.95
CA GLY A 57 -24.54 83.02 -38.97
C GLY A 57 -24.57 83.73 -37.63
N GLY A 58 -25.47 83.29 -36.75
CA GLY A 58 -25.47 83.69 -35.35
C GLY A 58 -24.06 83.60 -34.80
N THR A 59 -23.66 84.61 -34.05
CA THR A 59 -22.36 84.56 -33.39
C THR A 59 -22.57 83.88 -32.05
N CYS A 60 -22.23 82.59 -31.99
CA CYS A 60 -22.37 81.83 -30.76
C CYS A 60 -21.68 82.52 -29.57
N GLY A 61 -22.42 82.66 -28.48
CA GLY A 61 -21.94 83.22 -27.20
C GLY A 61 -22.25 84.69 -27.02
N ASP A 62 -23.24 85.25 -27.72
CA ASP A 62 -23.69 86.64 -27.57
C ASP A 62 -24.92 86.82 -26.65
N GLY A 63 -25.45 85.71 -26.15
CA GLY A 63 -26.60 85.62 -25.25
C GLY A 63 -27.96 85.62 -25.98
N VAL A 64 -27.99 85.42 -27.29
CA VAL A 64 -29.21 85.40 -28.09
C VAL A 64 -29.22 84.18 -29.02
N VAL A 65 -30.15 83.24 -28.79
CA VAL A 65 -30.35 82.10 -29.68
C VAL A 65 -30.82 82.55 -31.07
N GLU A 66 -29.95 82.47 -32.07
CA GLU A 66 -30.23 82.82 -33.46
C GLU A 66 -29.60 81.87 -34.49
N GLY A 67 -30.15 81.84 -35.71
CA GLY A 67 -29.61 80.99 -36.78
C GLY A 67 -29.77 79.49 -36.51
N ALA A 68 -28.65 78.79 -36.35
CA ALA A 68 -28.56 77.33 -36.15
C ALA A 68 -28.26 76.92 -34.69
N GLU A 69 -28.26 77.89 -33.76
CA GLU A 69 -28.00 77.67 -32.35
C GLU A 69 -29.20 77.01 -31.65
N GLU A 70 -28.93 76.09 -30.73
CA GLU A 70 -29.95 75.44 -29.88
C GLU A 70 -30.04 76.11 -28.51
N CYS A 71 -28.93 76.71 -28.06
CA CYS A 71 -28.81 77.50 -26.85
C CYS A 71 -27.77 78.62 -27.07
N ASP A 72 -27.87 79.69 -26.27
CA ASP A 72 -26.82 80.70 -26.18
C ASP A 72 -26.92 81.34 -24.79
N MET A 73 -26.04 80.92 -23.89
CA MET A 73 -25.91 81.47 -22.54
C MET A 73 -24.87 82.59 -22.47
N GLY A 74 -24.43 83.10 -23.63
CA GLY A 74 -23.43 84.15 -23.73
C GLY A 74 -22.08 83.69 -23.20
N PRO A 75 -21.45 84.46 -22.28
CA PRO A 75 -20.19 84.07 -21.64
C PRO A 75 -20.26 82.80 -20.79
N ASP A 76 -21.47 82.31 -20.47
CA ASP A 76 -21.67 81.10 -19.66
C ASP A 76 -21.67 79.81 -20.52
N ASN A 77 -21.51 79.91 -21.84
CA ASN A 77 -21.18 78.75 -22.67
C ASN A 77 -19.81 78.20 -22.26
N GLY A 78 -19.65 76.89 -22.25
CA GLY A 78 -18.42 76.26 -21.78
C GLY A 78 -18.37 74.78 -22.07
N GLU A 79 -17.16 74.22 -21.99
CA GLU A 79 -16.91 72.78 -22.14
C GLU A 79 -17.46 71.95 -20.97
N ASP A 80 -17.87 72.61 -19.88
CA ASP A 80 -18.45 72.02 -18.66
C ASP A 80 -19.86 72.55 -18.33
N ALA A 81 -20.54 73.14 -19.33
CA ALA A 81 -21.81 73.84 -19.16
C ALA A 81 -22.96 73.19 -19.94
N GLN A 82 -24.19 73.57 -19.62
CA GLN A 82 -25.39 73.10 -20.33
C GLN A 82 -25.41 73.53 -21.81
N CYS A 83 -24.70 74.60 -22.15
CA CYS A 83 -24.55 75.09 -23.52
C CYS A 83 -23.08 75.02 -23.91
N THR A 84 -22.77 74.23 -24.93
CA THR A 84 -21.40 73.98 -25.40
C THR A 84 -20.79 75.25 -26.01
N PRO A 85 -19.46 75.28 -26.26
CA PRO A 85 -18.82 76.39 -26.97
C PRO A 85 -19.35 76.61 -28.40
N ASP A 86 -20.05 75.62 -28.97
CA ASP A 86 -20.62 75.64 -30.32
C ASP A 86 -22.14 75.97 -30.32
N CYS A 87 -22.70 76.38 -29.18
CA CYS A 87 -24.11 76.76 -29.03
C CYS A 87 -25.10 75.63 -29.31
N THR A 88 -24.67 74.40 -29.02
CA THR A 88 -25.53 73.22 -28.92
C THR A 88 -25.81 72.93 -27.46
N ILE A 89 -26.96 72.32 -27.19
CA ILE A 89 -27.24 71.82 -25.83
C ILE A 89 -26.28 70.65 -25.59
N ALA A 90 -25.64 70.62 -24.41
CA ALA A 90 -24.79 69.49 -24.04
C ALA A 90 -25.61 68.20 -24.03
N GLU A 91 -25.19 67.22 -24.83
CA GLU A 91 -25.79 65.90 -24.94
C GLU A 91 -24.71 64.84 -24.82
N CYS A 92 -25.04 63.72 -24.16
CA CYS A 92 -24.11 62.63 -24.00
C CYS A 92 -23.59 62.09 -25.35
N GLY A 93 -22.27 62.04 -25.49
CA GLY A 93 -21.55 61.65 -26.69
C GLY A 93 -21.18 62.82 -27.61
N ASP A 94 -21.23 64.07 -27.14
CA ASP A 94 -20.85 65.25 -27.92
C ASP A 94 -19.39 65.69 -27.73
N GLY A 95 -18.67 65.06 -26.80
CA GLY A 95 -17.28 65.32 -26.45
C GLY A 95 -17.08 66.39 -25.36
N TYR A 96 -18.16 66.93 -24.79
CA TYR A 96 -18.14 67.91 -23.70
C TYR A 96 -18.77 67.33 -22.44
N VAL A 97 -18.17 67.55 -21.27
CA VAL A 97 -18.64 66.94 -20.01
C VAL A 97 -19.46 67.94 -19.23
N TYR A 98 -20.79 67.87 -19.29
CA TYR A 98 -21.64 68.68 -18.43
C TYR A 98 -21.68 68.13 -17.00
N SER A 99 -20.70 68.56 -16.19
CA SER A 99 -20.42 68.07 -14.82
C SER A 99 -21.60 68.06 -13.82
N ALA A 100 -22.71 68.73 -14.11
CA ALA A 100 -23.92 68.68 -13.29
C ALA A 100 -24.81 67.46 -13.57
N TYR A 101 -24.60 66.76 -14.69
CA TYR A 101 -25.43 65.63 -15.15
C TYR A 101 -24.60 64.43 -15.64
N GLU A 102 -23.42 64.68 -16.22
CA GLU A 102 -22.53 63.69 -16.83
C GLU A 102 -21.28 63.47 -15.96
N GLU A 103 -20.85 62.22 -15.81
CA GLU A 103 -19.62 61.87 -15.08
C GLU A 103 -18.40 61.78 -16.00
N CYS A 104 -18.64 61.54 -17.29
CA CYS A 104 -17.69 61.50 -18.38
C CYS A 104 -18.44 61.81 -19.69
N ASP A 105 -17.71 62.10 -20.76
CA ASP A 105 -18.18 62.16 -22.15
C ASP A 105 -16.95 61.95 -23.02
N ASP A 106 -16.99 60.97 -23.92
CA ASP A 106 -15.87 60.60 -24.79
C ASP A 106 -16.17 60.84 -26.28
N GLY A 107 -17.28 61.49 -26.59
CA GLY A 107 -17.72 61.82 -27.94
C GLY A 107 -18.41 60.68 -28.68
N ASN A 108 -18.87 59.64 -27.98
CA ASN A 108 -19.61 58.54 -28.58
C ASN A 108 -20.71 57.98 -27.62
N ALA A 109 -21.40 56.91 -28.02
CA ALA A 109 -22.45 56.25 -27.22
C ALA A 109 -22.21 54.72 -27.15
N ASP A 110 -20.96 54.31 -27.06
CA ASP A 110 -20.47 52.94 -27.02
C ASP A 110 -20.28 52.53 -25.55
N ASP A 111 -20.94 51.44 -25.13
CA ASP A 111 -20.84 50.94 -23.77
C ASP A 111 -19.55 50.13 -23.52
N THR A 112 -18.68 49.98 -24.53
CA THR A 112 -17.48 49.14 -24.47
C THR A 112 -16.17 49.93 -24.27
N ASP A 113 -16.25 51.19 -23.83
CA ASP A 113 -15.11 52.00 -23.44
C ASP A 113 -15.28 52.57 -22.02
N ALA A 114 -14.40 53.50 -21.62
CA ALA A 114 -14.39 54.02 -20.25
C ALA A 114 -15.60 54.90 -19.90
N CYS A 115 -16.37 55.35 -20.90
CA CYS A 115 -17.55 56.17 -20.72
C CYS A 115 -18.75 55.57 -21.47
N VAL A 116 -19.65 54.91 -20.73
CA VAL A 116 -20.80 54.25 -21.33
C VAL A 116 -21.80 55.27 -21.89
N GLY A 117 -22.70 54.85 -22.78
CA GLY A 117 -23.61 55.73 -23.55
C GLY A 117 -24.65 56.50 -22.73
N GLU A 118 -24.69 56.31 -21.40
CA GLU A 118 -25.44 57.14 -20.45
C GLU A 118 -24.56 58.18 -19.72
N CYS A 119 -23.34 58.43 -20.22
CA CYS A 119 -22.35 59.36 -19.67
C CYS A 119 -22.02 59.08 -18.20
N LYS A 120 -21.83 57.79 -17.94
CA LYS A 120 -21.38 57.22 -16.67
C LYS A 120 -20.04 56.55 -16.87
N LEU A 121 -19.23 56.58 -15.82
CA LEU A 121 -18.01 55.78 -15.82
C LEU A 121 -18.39 54.31 -15.88
N ALA A 122 -17.65 53.56 -16.67
CA ALA A 122 -17.81 52.13 -16.79
C ALA A 122 -17.60 51.42 -15.44
N VAL A 123 -18.38 50.36 -15.18
CA VAL A 123 -18.37 49.63 -13.91
C VAL A 123 -18.32 48.13 -14.19
N CYS A 124 -17.46 47.45 -13.45
CA CYS A 124 -17.36 46.00 -13.46
C CYS A 124 -18.67 45.32 -13.06
N GLY A 125 -19.09 44.32 -13.84
CA GLY A 125 -20.30 43.52 -13.62
C GLY A 125 -21.55 44.09 -14.30
N ASP A 126 -21.40 44.93 -15.31
CA ASP A 126 -22.53 45.54 -16.05
C ASP A 126 -22.90 44.79 -17.34
N GLY A 127 -22.09 43.79 -17.71
CA GLY A 127 -22.28 42.92 -18.85
C GLY A 127 -21.51 43.35 -20.11
N PHE A 128 -20.69 44.41 -20.03
CA PHE A 128 -19.93 44.93 -21.17
C PHE A 128 -18.44 44.97 -20.89
N VAL A 129 -17.64 44.18 -21.61
CA VAL A 129 -16.17 44.25 -21.47
C VAL A 129 -15.64 45.58 -22.02
N GLN A 130 -15.19 46.47 -21.13
CA GLN A 130 -14.75 47.80 -21.51
C GLN A 130 -13.25 47.89 -21.80
N ALA A 131 -12.91 48.31 -23.03
CA ALA A 131 -11.56 48.27 -23.57
C ALA A 131 -10.58 49.15 -22.79
N GLY A 132 -9.61 48.52 -22.12
CA GLY A 132 -8.55 49.20 -21.38
C GLY A 132 -8.95 49.66 -19.97
N VAL A 133 -10.18 49.35 -19.55
CA VAL A 133 -10.64 49.51 -18.15
C VAL A 133 -10.59 48.17 -17.44
N GLU A 134 -11.00 47.10 -18.12
CA GLU A 134 -11.13 45.75 -17.57
C GLU A 134 -10.72 44.66 -18.57
N GLU A 135 -10.52 43.44 -18.07
CA GLU A 135 -10.09 42.27 -18.86
C GLU A 135 -11.23 41.27 -19.13
N CYS A 136 -12.27 41.27 -18.28
CA CYS A 136 -13.48 40.47 -18.41
C CYS A 136 -14.67 41.19 -17.75
N ASP A 137 -15.89 40.76 -18.06
CA ASP A 137 -17.14 41.13 -17.38
C ASP A 137 -18.18 40.04 -17.67
N ASP A 138 -18.79 39.47 -16.64
CA ASP A 138 -19.83 38.43 -16.73
C ASP A 138 -21.22 38.92 -16.26
N GLY A 139 -21.37 40.23 -16.08
CA GLY A 139 -22.61 40.89 -15.71
C GLY A 139 -23.02 40.73 -14.25
N ASN A 140 -22.08 40.38 -13.37
CA ASN A 140 -22.32 40.37 -11.93
C ASN A 140 -21.04 40.61 -11.09
N GLU A 141 -21.13 40.46 -9.76
CA GLU A 141 -20.02 40.70 -8.80
C GLU A 141 -19.62 39.40 -8.06
N ASP A 142 -20.00 38.23 -8.56
CA ASP A 142 -19.59 36.94 -8.02
C ASP A 142 -18.14 36.67 -8.43
N ASP A 143 -17.29 36.24 -7.49
CA ASP A 143 -15.89 35.98 -7.79
C ASP A 143 -15.65 34.56 -8.35
N THR A 144 -16.70 33.76 -8.53
CA THR A 144 -16.61 32.30 -8.77
C THR A 144 -17.07 31.83 -10.15
N ASP A 145 -17.51 32.73 -11.03
CA ASP A 145 -18.04 32.43 -12.37
C ASP A 145 -17.14 32.92 -13.53
N GLY A 146 -15.86 33.11 -13.23
CA GLY A 146 -14.80 33.30 -14.24
C GLY A 146 -14.36 34.75 -14.42
N CYS A 147 -15.07 35.73 -13.88
CA CYS A 147 -14.61 37.10 -13.76
C CYS A 147 -14.81 37.61 -12.33
N ASN A 148 -13.74 38.03 -11.65
CA ASN A 148 -13.91 38.53 -10.28
C ASN A 148 -14.48 39.95 -10.23
N SER A 149 -14.90 40.38 -9.05
CA SER A 149 -15.42 41.72 -8.74
C SER A 149 -14.43 42.88 -8.99
N MET A 150 -13.19 42.60 -9.40
CA MET A 150 -12.24 43.60 -9.90
C MET A 150 -12.06 43.54 -11.43
N CYS A 151 -12.91 42.77 -12.12
CA CYS A 151 -12.90 42.51 -13.54
C CYS A 151 -11.57 41.99 -14.09
N LEU A 152 -10.98 41.09 -13.30
CA LEU A 152 -9.88 40.24 -13.70
C LEU A 152 -10.38 38.80 -13.87
N PRO A 153 -9.90 38.08 -14.89
CA PRO A 153 -10.26 36.68 -15.08
C PRO A 153 -9.91 35.88 -13.83
N GLY A 154 -10.81 34.99 -13.42
CA GLY A 154 -10.50 33.97 -12.41
C GLY A 154 -9.34 33.12 -12.90
N THR A 155 -8.33 32.91 -12.05
CA THR A 155 -7.18 32.08 -12.43
C THR A 155 -6.79 31.15 -11.32
N CYS A 156 -6.54 29.90 -11.69
CA CYS A 156 -5.93 28.92 -10.80
C CYS A 156 -4.74 29.46 -9.99
N GLY A 157 -4.88 29.34 -8.67
CA GLY A 157 -3.96 29.80 -7.65
C GLY A 157 -4.26 31.18 -7.10
N ASP A 158 -5.48 31.70 -7.26
CA ASP A 158 -5.90 33.00 -6.72
C ASP A 158 -6.65 32.90 -5.37
N GLY A 159 -6.91 31.67 -4.92
CA GLY A 159 -7.58 31.34 -3.67
C GLY A 159 -9.10 31.25 -3.80
N VAL A 160 -9.64 31.35 -5.02
CA VAL A 160 -11.08 31.31 -5.29
C VAL A 160 -11.37 30.25 -6.34
N VAL A 161 -12.08 29.19 -5.91
CA VAL A 161 -12.47 28.09 -6.80
C VAL A 161 -13.46 28.59 -7.86
N GLN A 162 -13.02 28.61 -9.12
CA GLN A 162 -13.83 29.02 -10.28
C GLN A 162 -14.69 27.86 -10.82
N ASP A 163 -15.68 28.17 -11.67
CA ASP A 163 -16.44 27.14 -12.39
C ASP A 163 -15.51 26.30 -13.29
N GLY A 164 -15.44 25.00 -13.02
CA GLY A 164 -14.54 24.04 -13.68
C GLY A 164 -13.27 23.70 -12.91
N GLU A 165 -12.94 24.43 -11.84
CA GLU A 165 -11.88 24.07 -10.90
C GLU A 165 -12.41 23.10 -9.84
N GLN A 166 -11.60 22.11 -9.44
CA GLN A 166 -11.96 21.20 -8.35
C GLN A 166 -11.46 21.68 -6.99
N CYS A 167 -10.43 22.52 -7.00
CA CYS A 167 -9.78 23.13 -5.85
C CYS A 167 -9.04 24.39 -6.31
N ASP A 168 -8.71 25.28 -5.36
CA ASP A 168 -7.77 26.38 -5.51
C ASP A 168 -7.20 26.68 -4.11
N ASP A 169 -5.89 26.61 -3.97
CA ASP A 169 -5.20 26.77 -2.69
C ASP A 169 -4.41 28.09 -2.57
N GLY A 170 -4.63 29.00 -3.52
CA GLY A 170 -4.02 30.32 -3.56
C GLY A 170 -2.57 30.31 -4.04
N ASN A 171 -2.13 29.24 -4.70
CA ASN A 171 -0.76 29.12 -5.16
C ASN A 171 -0.67 28.32 -6.50
N ARG A 172 0.53 28.21 -7.09
CA ARG A 172 0.75 27.53 -8.40
C ARG A 172 1.76 26.38 -8.31
N ASP A 173 1.99 25.90 -7.11
CA ASP A 173 2.74 24.70 -6.85
C ASP A 173 1.92 23.51 -7.35
N GLN A 174 2.61 22.51 -7.87
CA GLN A 174 2.00 21.29 -8.42
C GLN A 174 2.33 20.08 -7.54
N SER A 175 2.97 20.30 -6.40
CA SER A 175 3.38 19.25 -5.45
C SER A 175 2.59 19.28 -4.14
N ASP A 176 1.49 20.04 -4.11
CA ASP A 176 0.53 20.10 -3.00
C ASP A 176 -0.77 19.38 -3.37
N GLU A 177 -1.80 19.55 -2.55
CA GLU A 177 -3.08 18.87 -2.72
C GLU A 177 -3.93 19.40 -3.90
N CYS A 178 -3.49 20.48 -4.58
CA CYS A 178 -4.24 21.15 -5.63
C CYS A 178 -3.43 21.46 -6.92
N PRO A 179 -2.80 20.45 -7.55
CA PRO A 179 -2.05 20.65 -8.78
C PRO A 179 -2.95 21.12 -9.92
N ALA A 180 -2.63 22.30 -10.47
CA ALA A 180 -3.33 22.89 -11.62
C ALA A 180 -4.87 22.96 -11.45
N CYS A 181 -5.33 23.23 -10.22
CA CYS A 181 -6.73 23.35 -9.85
C CYS A 181 -7.58 22.11 -10.12
N GLN A 182 -6.91 20.96 -10.14
CA GLN A 182 -7.51 19.65 -10.03
C GLN A 182 -7.06 19.02 -8.72
N LEU A 183 -7.88 18.13 -8.16
CA LEU A 183 -7.45 17.37 -7.00
C LEU A 183 -6.27 16.48 -7.39
N ALA A 184 -5.26 16.48 -6.52
CA ALA A 184 -4.16 15.52 -6.54
C ALA A 184 -4.67 14.09 -6.75
N PHE A 185 -4.00 13.34 -7.63
CA PHE A 185 -4.31 11.94 -7.90
C PHE A 185 -3.04 11.15 -8.19
N CYS A 186 -3.09 9.89 -7.79
CA CYS A 186 -2.00 8.94 -7.99
C CYS A 186 -1.79 8.60 -9.47
N GLY A 187 -0.53 8.56 -9.91
CA GLY A 187 -0.12 8.21 -11.26
C GLY A 187 0.00 9.42 -12.20
N ASP A 188 0.10 10.63 -11.66
CA ASP A 188 0.23 11.88 -12.44
C ASP A 188 1.69 12.31 -12.67
N GLY A 189 2.63 11.63 -12.01
CA GLY A 189 4.07 11.83 -12.09
C GLY A 189 4.62 12.82 -11.06
N TYR A 190 3.81 13.30 -10.12
CA TYR A 190 4.21 14.29 -9.12
C TYR A 190 3.89 13.83 -7.71
N VAL A 191 4.92 13.48 -6.94
CA VAL A 191 4.74 13.17 -5.51
C VAL A 191 4.22 14.38 -4.73
N GLN A 192 2.97 14.30 -4.26
CA GLN A 192 2.29 15.35 -3.50
C GLN A 192 2.49 15.19 -1.98
N ASP A 193 3.09 16.19 -1.33
CA ASP A 193 3.49 16.07 0.09
C ASP A 193 2.28 15.89 1.01
N GLY A 194 2.27 14.80 1.78
CA GLY A 194 1.19 14.50 2.74
C GLY A 194 -0.07 13.88 2.13
N VAL A 195 -0.16 13.75 0.80
CA VAL A 195 -1.22 13.00 0.11
C VAL A 195 -0.76 11.59 -0.20
N GLU A 196 0.48 11.45 -0.65
CA GLU A 196 1.03 10.18 -1.14
C GLU A 196 2.49 9.95 -0.76
N GLU A 197 2.93 8.69 -0.82
CA GLU A 197 4.30 8.29 -0.45
C GLU A 197 5.23 8.18 -1.66
N CYS A 198 4.68 7.90 -2.84
CA CYS A 198 5.37 7.77 -4.12
C CYS A 198 4.41 8.10 -5.26
N ASP A 199 4.93 8.37 -6.46
CA ASP A 199 4.17 8.46 -7.71
C ASP A 199 5.17 8.20 -8.86
N ASP A 200 4.89 7.21 -9.70
CA ASP A 200 5.73 6.83 -10.85
C ASP A 200 5.10 7.20 -12.20
N GLY A 201 3.99 7.92 -12.19
CA GLY A 201 3.27 8.40 -13.37
C GLY A 201 2.41 7.34 -14.05
N ASN A 202 2.06 6.25 -13.37
CA ASN A 202 1.18 5.22 -13.93
C ASN A 202 0.37 4.44 -12.87
N ASP A 203 -0.43 3.45 -13.33
CA ASP A 203 -1.35 2.64 -12.49
C ASP A 203 -0.89 1.16 -12.38
N VAL A 204 0.36 0.85 -12.69
CA VAL A 204 0.96 -0.48 -12.50
C VAL A 204 1.35 -0.63 -11.03
N ASN A 205 1.32 -1.84 -10.49
CA ASN A 205 1.64 -2.08 -9.07
C ASN A 205 3.00 -2.79 -8.89
N GLU A 206 3.61 -3.22 -10.00
CA GLU A 206 4.80 -4.06 -10.07
C GLU A 206 6.05 -3.27 -10.51
N ASP A 207 6.11 -1.97 -10.22
CA ASP A 207 7.19 -1.04 -10.63
C ASP A 207 7.61 -0.05 -9.53
N GLY A 208 7.44 -0.45 -8.26
CA GLY A 208 7.98 0.25 -7.09
C GLY A 208 7.02 1.25 -6.43
N CYS A 209 5.92 1.62 -7.09
CA CYS A 209 4.82 2.37 -6.51
C CYS A 209 3.50 1.68 -6.85
N LEU A 210 2.61 1.54 -5.88
CA LEU A 210 1.28 0.98 -6.13
C LEU A 210 0.37 2.04 -6.77
N ALA A 211 -0.68 1.61 -7.46
CA ALA A 211 -1.72 2.50 -8.03
C ALA A 211 -2.55 3.26 -6.96
N LEU A 212 -2.27 3.03 -5.68
CA LEU A 212 -2.80 3.78 -4.54
C LEU A 212 -1.74 4.71 -3.92
N CYS A 213 -0.60 4.87 -4.59
CA CYS A 213 0.52 5.72 -4.25
C CYS A 213 1.09 5.49 -2.85
N THR A 214 1.13 4.21 -2.51
CA THR A 214 1.92 3.64 -1.43
C THR A 214 3.09 2.90 -2.04
N LEU A 215 4.22 2.86 -1.35
CA LEU A 215 5.38 2.10 -1.84
C LEU A 215 5.02 0.62 -1.99
N ASN A 216 5.52 0.03 -3.08
CA ASN A 216 5.54 -1.42 -3.21
C ASN A 216 6.53 -1.99 -2.17
N VAL A 217 6.06 -2.91 -1.34
CA VAL A 217 6.84 -3.51 -0.25
C VAL A 217 6.50 -4.98 -0.10
N CYS A 218 7.52 -5.76 0.28
CA CYS A 218 7.37 -7.16 0.66
C CYS A 218 6.16 -7.41 1.57
N GLY A 219 5.31 -8.34 1.14
CA GLY A 219 4.07 -8.76 1.77
C GLY A 219 2.83 -7.95 1.39
N ASP A 220 2.87 -7.14 0.33
CA ASP A 220 1.73 -6.35 -0.15
C ASP A 220 0.90 -7.03 -1.26
N GLY A 221 1.41 -8.14 -1.81
CA GLY A 221 0.80 -8.97 -2.83
C GLY A 221 1.26 -8.66 -4.26
N TYR A 222 2.20 -7.74 -4.45
CA TYR A 222 2.68 -7.27 -5.75
C TYR A 222 4.19 -7.36 -5.85
N VAL A 223 4.70 -8.13 -6.82
CA VAL A 223 6.15 -8.30 -6.98
C VAL A 223 6.77 -7.09 -7.69
N ASP A 224 7.63 -6.33 -7.03
CA ASP A 224 8.57 -5.39 -7.68
C ASP A 224 9.84 -6.11 -8.16
N PRO A 225 10.05 -6.32 -9.48
CA PRO A 225 11.19 -7.05 -10.01
C PRO A 225 12.56 -6.39 -9.76
N GLU A 226 12.60 -5.11 -9.38
CA GLU A 226 13.84 -4.39 -9.05
C GLU A 226 14.22 -4.53 -7.57
N ALA A 227 13.24 -4.79 -6.69
CA ALA A 227 13.45 -4.87 -5.24
C ALA A 227 13.33 -6.30 -4.67
N GLU A 228 12.51 -7.16 -5.28
CA GLU A 228 12.14 -8.47 -4.74
C GLU A 228 11.95 -9.53 -5.84
N THR A 229 11.97 -10.80 -5.42
CA THR A 229 11.85 -11.95 -6.35
C THR A 229 10.54 -12.69 -6.21
N CYS A 230 9.86 -12.51 -5.08
CA CYS A 230 8.55 -13.05 -4.75
C CYS A 230 7.82 -12.06 -3.85
N ASP A 231 6.49 -12.16 -3.82
CA ASP A 231 5.61 -11.55 -2.84
C ASP A 231 4.33 -12.40 -2.82
N ASP A 232 3.88 -12.81 -1.64
CA ASP A 232 2.68 -13.63 -1.47
C ASP A 232 1.57 -12.95 -0.64
N GLY A 233 1.72 -11.65 -0.39
CA GLY A 233 0.77 -10.81 0.34
C GLY A 233 0.84 -10.96 1.85
N ASN A 234 1.91 -11.54 2.38
CA ASN A 234 2.11 -11.65 3.82
C ASN A 234 3.61 -11.61 4.22
N LEU A 235 3.92 -11.79 5.51
CA LEU A 235 5.28 -11.71 6.07
C LEU A 235 5.60 -12.94 6.94
N ASP A 236 5.10 -14.11 6.54
CA ASP A 236 5.30 -15.39 7.22
C ASP A 236 6.55 -16.07 6.66
N ASP A 237 7.56 -16.24 7.51
CA ASP A 237 8.83 -16.85 7.10
C ASP A 237 8.73 -18.36 6.82
N THR A 238 7.55 -18.97 6.96
CA THR A 238 7.35 -20.43 6.80
C THR A 238 6.67 -20.85 5.51
N ASP A 239 6.43 -19.91 4.58
CA ASP A 239 5.82 -20.18 3.28
C ASP A 239 6.80 -19.99 2.10
N ALA A 240 6.30 -19.98 0.87
CA ALA A 240 7.16 -19.93 -0.31
C ALA A 240 7.83 -18.55 -0.52
N CYS A 241 7.36 -17.50 0.17
CA CYS A 241 7.93 -16.17 0.09
C CYS A 241 8.10 -15.58 1.50
N PRO A 242 9.26 -15.85 2.15
CA PRO A 242 9.53 -15.33 3.48
C PRO A 242 9.60 -13.80 3.52
N SER A 243 9.64 -13.21 4.72
CA SER A 243 9.69 -11.75 4.91
C SER A 243 10.95 -11.06 4.36
N SER A 244 11.91 -11.81 3.84
CA SER A 244 13.05 -11.30 3.08
C SER A 244 12.71 -10.99 1.61
N CYS A 245 11.58 -11.49 1.09
CA CYS A 245 11.17 -11.45 -0.32
C CYS A 245 12.21 -11.99 -1.32
N GLU A 246 13.09 -12.85 -0.81
CA GLU A 246 13.86 -13.79 -1.58
C GLU A 246 13.11 -15.12 -1.56
N ALA A 247 12.86 -15.70 -2.74
CA ALA A 247 12.14 -16.98 -2.83
C ALA A 247 12.80 -18.04 -1.94
N ALA A 248 11.96 -18.76 -1.18
CA ALA A 248 12.36 -19.87 -0.32
C ALA A 248 13.33 -20.83 -1.04
N SER A 249 14.40 -21.23 -0.35
CA SER A 249 15.45 -22.07 -0.91
C SER A 249 15.94 -23.14 0.05
N CYS A 250 16.09 -24.36 -0.46
CA CYS A 250 16.64 -25.46 0.31
C CYS A 250 18.09 -25.21 0.76
N GLY A 251 18.36 -25.44 2.04
CA GLY A 251 19.66 -25.28 2.69
C GLY A 251 19.88 -23.91 3.34
N ASP A 252 18.83 -23.10 3.50
CA ASP A 252 18.90 -21.76 4.09
C ASP A 252 18.64 -21.73 5.61
N GLY A 253 18.27 -22.88 6.19
CA GLY A 253 18.04 -23.10 7.60
C GLY A 253 16.57 -22.98 8.01
N PHE A 254 15.66 -22.76 7.07
CA PHE A 254 14.23 -22.63 7.32
C PHE A 254 13.44 -23.72 6.59
N VAL A 255 12.43 -24.29 7.25
CA VAL A 255 11.57 -25.31 6.63
C VAL A 255 10.29 -24.66 6.14
N TYR A 256 10.10 -24.64 4.83
CA TYR A 256 8.94 -24.01 4.19
C TYR A 256 7.79 -24.99 3.96
N ALA A 257 6.64 -24.72 4.57
CA ALA A 257 5.51 -25.63 4.64
C ALA A 257 4.94 -25.95 3.25
N GLY A 258 5.05 -27.22 2.84
CA GLY A 258 4.50 -27.72 1.57
C GLY A 258 5.39 -27.49 0.34
N MET A 259 6.56 -26.85 0.52
CA MET A 259 7.64 -26.81 -0.46
C MET A 259 8.73 -27.82 -0.12
N GLU A 260 9.01 -27.99 1.17
CA GLU A 260 10.16 -28.74 1.68
C GLU A 260 9.74 -29.67 2.83
N GLU A 261 10.37 -30.85 2.92
CA GLU A 261 10.11 -31.80 4.02
C GLU A 261 11.10 -31.60 5.18
N CYS A 262 12.29 -31.08 4.89
CA CYS A 262 13.36 -30.75 5.83
C CYS A 262 14.22 -29.62 5.27
N ASP A 263 15.04 -29.01 6.13
CA ASP A 263 16.14 -28.11 5.79
C ASP A 263 17.18 -28.22 6.91
N ASP A 264 18.44 -28.50 6.58
CA ASP A 264 19.54 -28.61 7.55
C ASP A 264 20.60 -27.51 7.41
N GLY A 265 20.21 -26.38 6.80
CA GLY A 265 20.97 -25.14 6.73
C GLY A 265 22.24 -25.24 5.91
N ASN A 266 22.33 -26.23 5.01
CA ASN A 266 23.47 -26.43 4.15
C ASN A 266 23.09 -27.16 2.85
N GLU A 267 24.02 -27.20 1.88
CA GLU A 267 23.81 -27.85 0.57
C GLU A 267 24.58 -29.19 0.43
N VAL A 268 24.57 -30.04 1.47
CA VAL A 268 25.21 -31.36 1.45
C VAL A 268 24.14 -32.44 1.24
N ASP A 269 24.44 -33.45 0.41
CA ASP A 269 23.45 -34.50 0.06
C ASP A 269 23.45 -35.68 1.06
N ASP A 270 24.45 -35.80 1.94
CA ASP A 270 24.73 -37.03 2.71
C ASP A 270 24.43 -36.89 4.22
N ASP A 271 23.65 -35.89 4.61
CA ASP A 271 23.20 -35.59 5.97
C ASP A 271 21.69 -35.76 6.13
N ALA A 272 21.08 -35.06 7.09
CA ALA A 272 19.71 -35.34 7.53
C ALA A 272 18.68 -34.93 6.48
N CYS A 273 19.00 -33.89 5.71
CA CYS A 273 18.25 -33.44 4.55
C CYS A 273 19.13 -33.53 3.30
N ASP A 274 18.55 -33.86 2.14
CA ASP A 274 19.27 -33.77 0.87
C ASP A 274 19.05 -32.41 0.20
N ASN A 275 19.80 -32.12 -0.88
CA ASN A 275 19.64 -30.87 -1.64
C ASN A 275 18.31 -30.75 -2.41
N GLU A 276 17.46 -31.79 -2.38
CA GLU A 276 16.08 -31.74 -2.88
C GLU A 276 15.08 -31.51 -1.74
N CYS A 277 15.57 -31.16 -0.53
CA CYS A 277 14.81 -30.92 0.68
C CYS A 277 13.92 -32.10 1.07
N ALA A 278 14.41 -33.30 0.79
CA ALA A 278 13.82 -34.56 1.19
C ALA A 278 14.67 -35.23 2.28
N PHE A 279 14.01 -35.95 3.19
CA PHE A 279 14.73 -36.72 4.19
C PHE A 279 15.57 -37.81 3.52
N ASN A 280 16.89 -37.73 3.68
CA ASN A 280 17.75 -38.81 3.22
C ASN A 280 17.59 -40.04 4.13
N ILE A 281 17.67 -41.24 3.55
CA ILE A 281 17.23 -42.47 4.21
C ILE A 281 18.06 -42.71 5.49
N LEU A 282 17.41 -42.49 6.64
CA LEU A 282 18.03 -42.49 7.96
C LEU A 282 18.62 -43.87 8.32
N SER A 283 19.94 -43.99 8.23
CA SER A 283 20.67 -45.22 8.57
C SER A 283 21.42 -45.08 9.89
N CYS A 284 21.29 -46.09 10.75
CA CYS A 284 22.09 -46.23 11.97
C CYS A 284 23.58 -46.32 11.60
N GLN A 285 24.44 -45.71 12.40
CA GLN A 285 25.87 -45.66 12.11
C GLN A 285 26.63 -46.92 12.54
N GLY A 286 27.79 -47.12 11.90
CA GLY A 286 28.76 -48.14 12.30
C GLY A 286 28.27 -49.58 12.08
N VAL A 287 28.09 -50.32 13.18
CA VAL A 287 27.57 -51.70 13.17
C VAL A 287 26.06 -51.75 13.43
N GLY A 288 25.42 -50.59 13.62
CA GLY A 288 24.00 -50.51 13.96
C GLY A 288 23.11 -50.91 12.80
N GLU A 289 22.10 -51.74 13.07
CA GLU A 289 21.00 -52.04 12.15
C GLU A 289 19.75 -51.27 12.57
N ASN A 290 19.02 -50.77 11.57
CA ASN A 290 17.76 -50.07 11.79
C ASN A 290 16.65 -51.09 12.08
N LEU A 291 16.08 -51.03 13.28
CA LEU A 291 15.01 -51.93 13.70
C LEU A 291 13.62 -51.33 13.50
N GLY A 292 13.49 -50.01 13.66
CA GLY A 292 12.24 -49.28 13.46
C GLY A 292 12.47 -47.78 13.37
N GLN A 293 11.60 -47.10 12.62
CA GLN A 293 11.60 -45.64 12.42
C GLN A 293 10.22 -45.07 12.77
N SER A 294 10.18 -43.86 13.34
CA SER A 294 8.93 -43.12 13.57
C SER A 294 8.30 -42.67 12.24
N PRO A 295 6.97 -42.40 12.21
CA PRO A 295 6.29 -41.92 11.01
C PRO A 295 6.84 -40.59 10.46
N ASN A 296 7.39 -39.73 11.33
CA ASN A 296 7.92 -38.41 10.96
C ASN A 296 9.44 -38.43 10.74
N ASN A 297 10.08 -39.61 10.69
CA ASN A 297 11.53 -39.78 10.50
C ASN A 297 12.41 -38.98 11.48
N ASP A 298 11.90 -38.69 12.67
CA ASP A 298 12.56 -37.89 13.73
C ASP A 298 13.06 -38.75 14.91
N MET A 299 12.74 -40.04 14.90
CA MET A 299 13.20 -41.05 15.84
C MET A 299 13.49 -42.38 15.15
N VAL A 300 14.53 -43.08 15.63
CA VAL A 300 14.93 -44.39 15.12
C VAL A 300 15.43 -45.29 16.25
N VAL A 301 15.12 -46.58 16.17
CA VAL A 301 15.73 -47.62 17.03
C VAL A 301 16.85 -48.30 16.28
N CYS A 302 18.04 -48.23 16.87
CA CYS A 302 19.26 -48.85 16.35
C CYS A 302 19.73 -49.97 17.29
N ASP A 303 20.09 -51.13 16.72
CA ASP A 303 20.62 -52.26 17.49
C ASP A 303 22.00 -52.69 16.97
N ASP A 304 22.89 -53.10 17.88
CA ASP A 304 24.08 -53.84 17.48
C ASP A 304 23.72 -55.34 17.41
N PRO A 305 23.64 -55.94 16.21
CA PRO A 305 23.22 -57.33 16.05
C PRO A 305 24.18 -58.34 16.71
N ASN A 306 25.39 -57.91 17.10
CA ASN A 306 26.38 -58.77 17.76
C ASN A 306 26.52 -58.50 19.27
N ASP A 307 25.74 -57.58 19.84
CA ASP A 307 25.80 -57.17 21.25
C ASP A 307 27.24 -56.87 21.70
N GLN A 308 28.00 -56.08 20.92
CA GLN A 308 29.40 -55.72 21.21
C GLN A 308 29.54 -54.28 21.71
N THR A 309 28.65 -53.39 21.28
CA THR A 309 28.57 -52.01 21.77
C THR A 309 28.21 -52.00 23.25
N CYS A 310 28.96 -51.23 24.03
CA CYS A 310 28.69 -51.04 25.44
C CYS A 310 27.55 -50.04 25.63
N GLU A 311 26.80 -50.17 26.71
CA GLU A 311 25.71 -49.29 27.13
C GLU A 311 26.11 -47.80 27.11
N GLN A 312 27.33 -47.48 27.54
CA GLN A 312 27.88 -46.11 27.55
C GLN A 312 28.14 -45.54 26.14
N ASP A 313 28.26 -46.40 25.12
CA ASP A 313 28.64 -46.06 23.76
C ASP A 313 27.44 -46.18 22.78
N MET A 314 26.24 -46.44 23.28
CA MET A 314 25.03 -46.65 22.45
C MET A 314 24.66 -45.45 21.57
N ALA A 315 25.04 -44.23 21.96
CA ALA A 315 24.88 -43.05 21.12
C ALA A 315 25.64 -43.13 19.79
N GLN A 316 26.69 -43.96 19.69
CA GLN A 316 27.47 -44.14 18.45
C GLN A 316 26.73 -44.92 17.37
N LEU A 317 25.64 -45.61 17.72
CA LEU A 317 24.78 -46.28 16.76
C LEU A 317 23.80 -45.33 16.09
N CYS A 318 23.61 -44.13 16.65
CA CYS A 318 22.69 -43.14 16.12
C CYS A 318 23.19 -42.54 14.78
N PRO A 319 22.27 -42.06 13.92
CA PRO A 319 22.62 -41.34 12.69
C PRO A 319 23.58 -40.16 12.93
N ALA A 320 24.23 -39.68 11.87
CA ALA A 320 25.14 -38.54 11.97
C ALA A 320 24.41 -37.32 12.51
N GLY A 321 24.96 -36.65 13.54
CA GLY A 321 24.34 -35.48 14.16
C GLY A 321 23.18 -35.79 15.12
N TRP A 322 22.79 -37.07 15.26
CA TRP A 322 21.73 -37.49 16.16
C TRP A 322 22.28 -37.91 17.52
N GLY A 323 21.45 -37.78 18.55
CA GLY A 323 21.75 -38.20 19.91
C GLY A 323 20.77 -39.26 20.41
N LEU A 324 21.05 -39.81 21.59
CA LEU A 324 20.05 -40.60 22.30
C LEU A 324 18.87 -39.70 22.69
N CYS A 325 17.64 -40.18 22.49
CA CYS A 325 16.44 -39.42 22.81
C CYS A 325 16.36 -39.11 24.31
N SER A 326 16.14 -37.84 24.65
CA SER A 326 15.70 -37.45 25.98
C SER A 326 14.23 -37.86 26.18
N ARG A 327 13.79 -37.93 27.44
CA ARG A 327 12.38 -38.25 27.76
C ARG A 327 11.39 -37.24 27.13
N PRO A 328 11.58 -35.91 27.23
CA PRO A 328 10.70 -34.95 26.57
C PRO A 328 10.68 -35.10 25.06
N GLN A 329 11.83 -35.30 24.41
CA GLN A 329 11.91 -35.54 22.97
C GLN A 329 11.09 -36.78 22.59
N TYR A 330 11.27 -37.89 23.30
CA TYR A 330 10.48 -39.09 23.05
C TYR A 330 8.98 -38.84 23.23
N VAL A 331 8.54 -38.22 24.32
CA VAL A 331 7.11 -37.98 24.57
C VAL A 331 6.50 -36.99 23.56
N ALA A 332 7.24 -35.95 23.16
CA ALA A 332 6.76 -34.95 22.21
C ALA A 332 6.63 -35.50 20.78
N ARG A 333 7.57 -36.36 20.38
CA ARG A 333 7.66 -36.93 19.03
C ARG A 333 6.91 -38.26 18.88
N ASN A 334 6.52 -38.88 20.00
CA ASN A 334 5.76 -40.13 19.98
C ASN A 334 4.30 -39.90 19.61
N ASP A 335 3.99 -40.11 18.33
CA ASP A 335 2.69 -39.91 17.72
C ASP A 335 1.84 -41.18 17.59
N GLY A 336 2.15 -42.22 18.38
CA GLY A 336 1.50 -43.53 18.31
C GLY A 336 2.27 -44.55 17.48
N TRP A 337 3.60 -44.43 17.48
CA TRP A 337 4.52 -45.31 16.78
C TRP A 337 4.41 -46.78 17.21
N THR A 338 3.85 -47.66 16.37
CA THR A 338 3.47 -49.05 16.74
C THR A 338 4.62 -50.08 16.69
N TYR A 339 5.85 -49.67 16.97
CA TYR A 339 6.98 -50.60 16.94
C TYR A 339 7.02 -51.46 18.21
N SER A 340 6.78 -52.77 18.03
CA SER A 340 6.79 -53.74 19.12
C SER A 340 8.22 -54.18 19.43
N LEU A 341 8.70 -53.84 20.63
CA LEU A 341 10.04 -54.18 21.10
C LEU A 341 10.27 -55.70 21.13
N THR A 342 11.37 -56.15 20.51
CA THR A 342 11.77 -57.57 20.44
C THR A 342 12.62 -57.98 21.63
N ALA A 343 12.01 -58.12 22.81
CA ALA A 343 12.60 -58.69 24.03
C ALA A 343 13.89 -58.03 24.61
N LYS A 344 14.57 -57.14 23.87
CA LYS A 344 15.63 -56.25 24.35
C LYS A 344 15.01 -54.97 24.91
N ILE A 345 15.79 -54.27 25.73
CA ILE A 345 15.38 -52.99 26.33
C ILE A 345 15.98 -51.86 25.51
N VAL A 346 15.16 -50.86 25.24
CA VAL A 346 15.57 -49.65 24.52
C VAL A 346 16.06 -48.60 25.51
N VAL A 347 17.24 -48.04 25.26
CA VAL A 347 17.88 -47.01 26.06
C VAL A 347 17.85 -45.65 25.34
N GLY A 348 17.46 -44.61 26.06
CA GLY A 348 17.57 -43.20 25.65
C GLY A 348 18.71 -42.50 26.41
N ASP A 349 18.65 -41.18 26.47
CA ASP A 349 19.76 -40.35 26.99
C ASP A 349 20.20 -40.71 28.41
N ALA A 350 21.50 -40.53 28.67
CA ALA A 350 22.17 -40.90 29.91
C ALA A 350 22.24 -39.72 30.88
N TYR A 351 21.56 -39.79 32.03
CA TYR A 351 21.58 -38.74 33.06
C TYR A 351 22.39 -39.17 34.28
N CYS A 352 22.69 -38.21 35.15
CA CYS A 352 23.40 -38.45 36.39
C CYS A 352 22.45 -38.75 37.55
N ARG A 353 22.77 -39.76 38.36
CA ARG A 353 21.93 -40.20 39.49
C ARG A 353 22.28 -39.47 40.78
N GLY A 354 21.26 -39.21 41.61
CA GLY A 354 21.44 -38.71 42.96
C GLY A 354 22.23 -39.70 43.83
N GLY A 355 23.47 -39.35 44.19
CA GLY A 355 24.37 -40.22 44.96
C GLY A 355 25.54 -40.83 44.19
N GLY A 356 25.69 -40.51 42.89
CA GLY A 356 26.84 -40.87 42.04
C GLY A 356 26.52 -41.91 40.96
N GLY A 357 27.23 -41.81 39.82
CA GLY A 357 27.05 -42.63 38.62
C GLY A 357 26.02 -42.09 37.63
N ALA A 358 25.99 -42.66 36.42
CA ALA A 358 25.02 -42.33 35.39
C ALA A 358 24.10 -43.52 35.09
N GLY A 359 22.98 -43.25 34.43
CA GLY A 359 22.04 -44.26 33.96
C GLY A 359 21.23 -43.77 32.78
N HIS A 360 20.60 -44.69 32.05
CA HIS A 360 19.81 -44.37 30.87
C HIS A 360 18.34 -44.21 31.19
N PHE A 361 17.65 -43.41 30.37
CA PHE A 361 16.20 -43.51 30.24
C PHE A 361 15.91 -44.85 29.54
N THR A 362 14.93 -45.62 30.02
CA THR A 362 14.68 -46.96 29.51
C THR A 362 13.22 -47.15 29.14
N ILE A 363 12.98 -47.73 27.98
CA ILE A 363 11.64 -48.10 27.52
C ILE A 363 11.51 -49.62 27.57
N GLY A 364 10.61 -50.06 28.45
CA GLY A 364 10.22 -51.46 28.63
C GLY A 364 10.85 -52.23 29.78
N THR A 365 10.27 -53.40 30.05
CA THR A 365 10.73 -54.35 31.09
C THR A 365 10.71 -55.78 30.55
N TYR A 366 11.54 -56.66 31.12
CA TYR A 366 11.60 -58.09 30.74
C TYR A 366 10.26 -58.86 30.90
N GLU A 367 9.32 -58.34 31.69
CA GLU A 367 8.06 -59.04 32.01
C GLU A 367 6.89 -58.59 31.11
N ASP A 368 6.96 -57.40 30.50
CA ASP A 368 5.97 -56.87 29.55
C ASP A 368 6.64 -55.72 28.74
N PRO A 369 7.16 -55.98 27.52
CA PRO A 369 7.69 -54.91 26.69
C PRO A 369 6.52 -54.04 26.19
N PRO A 370 6.44 -52.76 26.59
CA PRO A 370 5.46 -51.82 26.06
C PRO A 370 5.74 -51.60 24.56
N ASP A 371 4.69 -51.32 23.81
CA ASP A 371 4.81 -50.76 22.46
C ASP A 371 5.38 -49.34 22.57
N LEU A 372 6.24 -48.94 21.63
CA LEU A 372 6.76 -47.58 21.56
C LEU A 372 5.66 -46.53 21.38
N GLY A 373 4.44 -46.93 21.01
CA GLY A 373 3.27 -46.06 20.91
C GLY A 373 2.62 -45.70 22.25
N THR A 374 3.24 -46.04 23.39
CA THR A 374 2.70 -45.71 24.73
C THR A 374 3.66 -44.88 25.57
N ASP A 375 3.17 -43.75 26.09
CA ASP A 375 3.92 -42.95 27.04
C ASP A 375 4.13 -43.70 28.35
N ILE A 376 5.39 -43.96 28.68
CA ILE A 376 5.77 -44.63 29.91
C ILE A 376 6.25 -43.64 30.99
N SER A 377 6.07 -44.03 32.25
CA SER A 377 6.66 -43.32 33.38
C SER A 377 8.19 -43.35 33.33
N MET A 378 8.83 -42.36 33.96
CA MET A 378 10.29 -42.22 33.89
C MET A 378 10.95 -43.38 34.60
N ASN A 379 11.56 -44.27 33.83
CA ASN A 379 12.26 -45.45 34.32
C ASN A 379 13.76 -45.27 34.06
N CYS A 380 14.49 -45.28 35.16
CA CYS A 380 15.89 -44.93 35.22
C CYS A 380 16.71 -46.17 35.59
N HIS A 381 16.99 -47.01 34.59
CA HIS A 381 17.69 -48.29 34.73
C HIS A 381 18.97 -48.34 33.89
N TYR A 382 19.76 -49.41 34.07
CA TYR A 382 21.05 -49.67 33.41
C TYR A 382 22.16 -48.70 33.84
N GLY A 383 23.37 -49.23 34.04
CA GLY A 383 24.52 -48.41 34.40
C GLY A 383 24.97 -47.62 33.17
N SER A 384 25.53 -46.44 33.36
CA SER A 384 26.26 -45.77 32.30
C SER A 384 27.43 -45.00 32.88
N SER A 385 28.40 -44.71 32.02
CA SER A 385 29.57 -43.92 32.36
C SER A 385 29.51 -42.61 31.59
N ARG A 386 29.12 -41.52 32.26
CA ARG A 386 29.22 -40.16 31.71
C ARG A 386 30.48 -39.49 32.25
N PRO A 387 31.30 -38.79 31.44
CA PRO A 387 32.55 -38.18 31.89
C PRO A 387 32.41 -37.27 33.12
N SER A 388 31.27 -36.57 33.22
CA SER A 388 30.92 -35.67 34.32
C SER A 388 30.33 -36.36 35.55
N CYS A 389 29.94 -37.64 35.45
CA CYS A 389 29.23 -38.39 36.49
C CYS A 389 29.91 -39.72 36.78
N GLN A 390 31.20 -39.62 37.11
CA GLN A 390 32.07 -40.78 37.35
C GLN A 390 31.52 -41.70 38.44
N ALA A 391 31.23 -42.94 38.05
CA ALA A 391 31.18 -44.10 38.93
C ALA A 391 31.93 -45.26 38.26
N SER A 392 32.34 -46.25 39.05
CA SER A 392 33.15 -47.39 38.59
C SER A 392 32.31 -48.51 37.97
N TYR A 393 31.40 -48.17 37.06
CA TYR A 393 30.65 -49.16 36.28
C TYR A 393 31.36 -49.33 34.92
N GLY A 394 31.50 -50.59 34.50
CA GLY A 394 32.23 -50.94 33.28
C GLY A 394 31.27 -51.13 32.11
N CYS A 395 31.69 -51.90 31.12
CA CYS A 395 30.81 -52.43 30.08
C CYS A 395 30.18 -53.73 30.58
N ASN A 396 29.12 -53.62 31.38
CA ASN A 396 28.44 -54.76 32.00
C ASN A 396 27.13 -55.12 31.28
N GLU A 397 26.61 -54.21 30.46
CA GLU A 397 25.42 -54.44 29.65
C GLU A 397 25.67 -54.12 28.16
N GLN A 398 25.55 -55.13 27.29
CA GLN A 398 25.70 -54.97 25.82
C GLN A 398 24.45 -55.38 25.03
N ASN A 399 23.45 -55.96 25.72
CA ASN A 399 22.21 -56.45 25.12
C ASN A 399 21.08 -55.42 25.30
N VAL A 400 21.28 -54.23 24.72
CA VAL A 400 20.34 -53.10 24.75
C VAL A 400 20.32 -52.43 23.37
N GLU A 401 19.20 -51.78 23.06
CA GLU A 401 18.97 -51.08 21.78
C GLU A 401 18.99 -49.57 22.02
N ALA A 402 19.52 -48.78 21.08
CA ALA A 402 19.59 -47.32 21.18
C ALA A 402 18.34 -46.66 20.58
N LEU A 403 17.68 -45.79 21.35
CA LEU A 403 16.67 -44.88 20.83
C LEU A 403 17.32 -43.55 20.47
N CYS A 404 17.34 -43.25 19.18
CA CYS A 404 18.00 -42.08 18.62
C CYS A 404 16.97 -41.05 18.15
N CYS A 405 17.22 -39.78 18.47
CA CYS A 405 16.39 -38.63 18.09
C CYS A 405 17.20 -37.65 17.26
N ALA A 406 16.54 -37.01 16.28
CA ALA A 406 17.07 -35.84 15.62
C ALA A 406 17.35 -34.73 16.65
N PRO A 407 18.34 -33.85 16.43
CA PRO A 407 18.53 -32.67 17.26
C PRO A 407 17.24 -31.82 17.31
N THR A 408 17.00 -31.14 18.43
CA THR A 408 15.87 -30.20 18.55
C THR A 408 16.30 -28.87 17.90
N PRO A 409 15.59 -28.37 16.87
CA PRO A 409 16.04 -27.22 16.07
C PRO A 409 16.27 -25.93 16.87
N THR A 410 15.52 -25.74 17.95
CA THR A 410 15.56 -24.53 18.79
C THR A 410 16.60 -24.59 19.90
N CYS A 411 17.21 -25.75 20.14
CA CYS A 411 18.08 -25.96 21.28
C CYS A 411 19.42 -25.21 21.16
N GLY A 412 19.76 -24.45 22.19
CA GLY A 412 20.98 -23.65 22.29
C GLY A 412 20.79 -22.17 21.92
N ASN A 413 19.55 -21.70 21.80
CA ASN A 413 19.22 -20.31 21.46
C ASN A 413 19.09 -19.38 22.70
N GLY A 414 19.21 -19.96 23.91
CA GLY A 414 19.11 -19.27 25.20
C GLY A 414 17.68 -19.11 25.73
N MET A 415 16.69 -19.74 25.09
CA MET A 415 15.28 -19.68 25.44
C MET A 415 14.69 -21.09 25.51
N VAL A 416 13.87 -21.35 26.52
CA VAL A 416 13.05 -22.57 26.57
C VAL A 416 11.74 -22.27 25.87
N ASP A 417 11.67 -22.57 24.58
CA ASP A 417 10.55 -22.26 23.69
C ASP A 417 9.88 -23.51 23.07
N SER A 418 10.48 -24.69 23.25
CA SER A 418 9.93 -25.98 22.82
C SER A 418 9.48 -26.87 24.00
N PRO A 419 8.40 -27.67 23.85
CA PRO A 419 8.04 -28.69 24.85
C PRO A 419 9.09 -29.81 24.97
N GLU A 420 10.02 -29.91 24.01
CA GLU A 420 11.15 -30.84 24.04
C GLU A 420 12.30 -30.34 24.94
N GLU A 421 12.33 -29.05 25.26
CA GLU A 421 13.39 -28.41 26.03
C GLU A 421 13.06 -28.43 27.53
N GLN A 422 13.98 -28.97 28.32
CA GLN A 422 13.92 -28.85 29.77
C GLN A 422 14.70 -27.64 30.28
N CYS A 423 15.70 -27.24 29.51
CA CYS A 423 16.62 -26.15 29.75
C CYS A 423 17.17 -25.67 28.41
N ASP A 424 17.63 -24.42 28.36
CA ASP A 424 18.46 -23.88 27.29
C ASP A 424 19.35 -22.80 27.91
N ASP A 425 20.66 -22.92 27.76
CA ASP A 425 21.64 -21.96 28.28
C ASP A 425 22.47 -21.27 27.19
N GLY A 426 21.97 -21.31 25.95
CA GLY A 426 22.53 -20.59 24.81
C GLY A 426 23.80 -21.20 24.25
N ASN A 427 24.09 -22.47 24.57
CA ASN A 427 25.29 -23.15 24.12
C ASN A 427 25.10 -24.68 24.00
N ALA A 428 26.14 -25.40 23.56
CA ALA A 428 26.12 -26.85 23.34
C ALA A 428 27.17 -27.61 24.19
N ASP A 429 27.55 -27.06 25.35
CA ASP A 429 28.57 -27.61 26.24
C ASP A 429 27.99 -28.68 27.17
N ASP A 430 28.24 -29.95 26.83
CA ASP A 430 27.85 -31.09 27.66
C ASP A 430 28.55 -31.18 29.04
N ALA A 431 29.33 -30.16 29.46
CA ALA A 431 30.00 -30.02 30.75
C ALA A 431 29.27 -29.12 31.79
N ASP A 432 28.20 -28.41 31.43
CA ASP A 432 27.42 -27.55 32.34
C ASP A 432 26.13 -28.24 32.87
N ASP A 433 25.13 -27.51 33.36
CA ASP A 433 23.90 -28.14 33.88
C ASP A 433 22.88 -28.47 32.77
N CYS A 434 23.00 -27.87 31.58
CA CYS A 434 22.09 -28.02 30.44
C CYS A 434 22.80 -28.66 29.25
N LEU A 435 22.45 -29.91 28.96
CA LEU A 435 23.14 -30.67 27.92
C LEU A 435 22.82 -30.13 26.52
N SER A 436 23.66 -30.46 25.54
CA SER A 436 23.51 -30.08 24.12
C SER A 436 22.23 -30.59 23.45
N ASN A 437 21.46 -31.46 24.11
CA ASN A 437 20.12 -31.89 23.72
C ASN A 437 19.00 -31.22 24.55
N CYS A 438 19.30 -30.09 25.19
CA CYS A 438 18.40 -29.28 26.01
C CYS A 438 17.71 -30.06 27.15
N SER A 439 18.41 -31.07 27.68
CA SER A 439 17.98 -31.86 28.83
C SER A 439 18.83 -31.55 30.05
N TRP A 440 18.22 -31.68 31.24
CA TRP A 440 18.95 -31.45 32.48
C TRP A 440 19.95 -32.57 32.74
N ARG A 441 21.20 -32.22 33.07
CA ARG A 441 22.21 -33.19 33.51
C ARG A 441 21.71 -34.06 34.67
N VAL A 442 21.01 -33.44 35.64
CA VAL A 442 20.50 -34.09 36.85
C VAL A 442 18.99 -33.82 37.01
N PRO A 443 18.12 -34.61 36.35
CA PRO A 443 16.66 -34.37 36.37
C PRO A 443 16.06 -34.36 37.79
N SER A 444 16.67 -35.09 38.72
CA SER A 444 16.21 -35.23 40.11
C SER A 444 16.28 -33.96 40.96
N GLN A 445 17.09 -32.97 40.56
CA GLN A 445 17.33 -31.76 41.37
C GLN A 445 16.43 -30.57 40.99
N GLN A 446 15.66 -30.66 39.90
CA GLN A 446 14.91 -29.52 39.32
C GLN A 446 13.38 -29.57 39.54
N GLY A 447 12.89 -30.36 40.51
CA GLY A 447 11.51 -30.20 40.99
C GLY A 447 10.40 -30.93 40.21
N ALA A 448 10.73 -31.93 39.39
CA ALA A 448 9.74 -32.90 38.93
C ALA A 448 9.21 -33.69 40.14
N GLY A 449 8.04 -33.28 40.65
CA GLY A 449 7.36 -33.88 41.79
C GLY A 449 6.90 -35.30 41.49
N GLY A 450 7.83 -36.24 41.57
CA GLY A 450 7.61 -37.67 41.49
C GLY A 450 8.96 -38.33 41.64
N SER A 451 9.14 -39.17 42.66
CA SER A 451 10.32 -40.03 42.75
C SER A 451 10.46 -40.79 41.42
N GLY A 452 11.47 -40.44 40.62
CA GLY A 452 11.53 -40.87 39.23
C GLY A 452 12.95 -41.10 38.71
N CYS A 453 13.91 -40.26 39.10
CA CYS A 453 15.37 -40.49 39.13
C CYS A 453 15.93 -39.50 40.19
#